data_AF-C6HC48-F1
#
_entry.id   AF-C6HC48-F1
#
_cell.length_a   1.000
_cell.length_b   1.000
_cell.length_c   1.000
_cell.angle_alpha   90.00
_cell.angle_beta   90.00
_cell.angle_gamma   90.00
#
_symmetry.space_group_name_H-M   'P 1'
#
loop_
_entity.id
_entity.type
_entity.pdbx_description
1 polymer ?
#
loop_
_entity_poly.entity_id
_entity_poly.type
_entity_poly.pdbx_seq_one_letter_code
_entity_poly.pdbx_strand_id
1 'polypeptide(L)'
;MSHSSWVNINYLPLINSPPLQLAIVLGSDSDGHFDAVPERVAREGNSLDTAIRKFRMAAYLWQSFTGEQMYRNKFGRRCFRFEEEWQAGTISLRDAKSDQMRNEARIHIIRCDRTVDELRKLGVVQQDGTTSDRGELFNVVLEAVKRYFGPQEGQTQYVSALLLDTHWDKGTLTITGHVAAGSVEDHIKLALFGSYALQSYPAAMEEVVAAFTDCTRTDINFVANYGNKCGSNWEAANSGIGGHLREIGRLFGCHDQDSGIMCDDSVPLNRSFTIREPYSTRTKAQGLRLCLEEDECTWHRLDTLRFRFHPCFRLPRDSPLCSDDSIQVWSVDNGKVLVTSAAGIAFIEIYVDDDDLCRSYIEYVDGDSGNNGIPKQIDFTEGEIRQHITESIKKIRKIKLVIYSGGLSTHTVDDVSKLNSKYPTAKLPNGQVGYRGNKLGQSQSPNGLPEQLFLECAFIQSKLLLSVKVYHNGLIYGLEFCYEDSTSQVFGNRDPQATCSEFVFDTRRGEILMGFYVKTSQEIDGIGIITNLSRRSAVFGNSNARAGHTLIPPRGYSIAGISGSVASCIEEISLIITR
;
A
#
# COMPACT_ATOMS: atom_id res chain seq x y z
N MET A 1 -35.50 -4.91 43.66
CA MET A 1 -34.04 -5.08 43.51
C MET A 1 -33.70 -4.87 42.05
N SER A 2 -32.92 -3.85 41.70
CA SER A 2 -32.47 -3.66 40.32
C SER A 2 -31.34 -4.64 40.04
N HIS A 3 -31.52 -5.54 39.08
CA HIS A 3 -30.44 -6.37 38.59
C HIS A 3 -29.50 -5.50 37.75
N SER A 4 -28.24 -5.37 38.19
CA SER A 4 -27.16 -4.77 37.40
C SER A 4 -26.19 -5.85 36.98
N SER A 5 -25.85 -5.89 35.70
CA SER A 5 -24.75 -6.70 35.17
C SER A 5 -23.61 -5.79 34.77
N TRP A 6 -22.37 -6.21 35.02
CA TRP A 6 -21.16 -5.46 34.70
C TRP A 6 -20.34 -6.25 33.69
N VAL A 7 -19.85 -5.60 32.64
CA VAL A 7 -18.91 -6.17 31.67
C VAL A 7 -17.66 -5.32 31.69
N ASN A 8 -16.52 -5.92 32.02
CA ASN A 8 -15.23 -5.24 31.96
C ASN A 8 -14.58 -5.52 30.60
N ILE A 9 -14.31 -4.45 29.85
CA ILE A 9 -13.63 -4.51 28.57
C ILE A 9 -12.21 -3.97 28.78
N ASN A 10 -11.21 -4.83 28.60
CA ASN A 10 -9.80 -4.42 28.66
C ASN A 10 -9.33 -4.05 27.24
N TYR A 11 -9.00 -2.78 27.04
CA TYR A 11 -8.45 -2.26 25.80
C TYR A 11 -6.92 -2.15 25.91
N LEU A 12 -6.20 -2.72 24.94
CA LEU A 12 -4.75 -2.57 24.82
C LEU A 12 -4.45 -1.77 23.55
N PRO A 13 -3.96 -0.52 23.67
CA PRO A 13 -3.67 0.29 22.49
C PRO A 13 -2.52 -0.31 21.69
N LEU A 14 -2.67 -0.37 20.36
CA LEU A 14 -1.66 -0.90 19.45
C LEU A 14 -0.57 0.14 19.14
N ILE A 15 0.08 0.67 20.17
CA ILE A 15 1.05 1.79 20.05
C ILE A 15 2.27 1.48 19.16
N ASN A 16 2.54 0.20 18.91
CA ASN A 16 3.61 -0.24 18.01
C ASN A 16 3.24 -0.10 16.53
N SER A 17 1.97 0.10 16.21
CA SER A 17 1.49 0.36 14.85
C SER A 17 1.45 1.87 14.61
N PRO A 18 1.94 2.35 13.44
CA PRO A 18 1.84 3.77 13.09
C PRO A 18 0.36 4.19 13.04
N PRO A 19 0.01 5.39 13.57
CA PRO A 19 -1.35 5.89 13.50
C PRO A 19 -1.68 6.43 12.11
N LEU A 20 -2.97 6.47 11.79
CA LEU A 20 -3.53 7.41 10.83
C LEU A 20 -3.71 8.74 11.57
N GLN A 21 -3.00 9.78 11.14
CA GLN A 21 -3.15 11.13 11.66
C GLN A 21 -4.40 11.78 11.04
N LEU A 22 -5.16 12.51 11.84
CA LEU A 22 -6.31 13.27 11.38
C LEU A 22 -5.96 14.76 11.33
N ALA A 23 -6.16 15.39 10.19
CA ALA A 23 -5.90 16.81 10.01
C ALA A 23 -7.11 17.54 9.41
N ILE A 24 -7.39 18.75 9.90
CA ILE A 24 -8.24 19.72 9.22
C ILE A 24 -7.32 20.80 8.67
N VAL A 25 -7.38 21.00 7.35
CA VAL A 25 -6.56 21.95 6.62
C VAL A 25 -7.40 23.18 6.27
N LEU A 26 -6.82 24.34 6.46
CA LEU A 26 -7.44 25.66 6.33
C LEU A 26 -6.59 26.56 5.44
N GLY A 27 -7.24 27.46 4.69
CA GLY A 27 -6.64 28.64 4.10
C GLY A 27 -5.95 29.51 5.16
N SER A 28 -4.94 30.27 4.75
CA SER A 28 -4.21 31.19 5.63
C SER A 28 -5.14 32.20 6.31
N ASP A 29 -6.15 32.67 5.58
CA ASP A 29 -7.19 33.63 5.98
C ASP A 29 -8.56 32.98 6.26
N SER A 30 -8.62 31.65 6.42
CA SER A 30 -9.87 30.96 6.72
C SER A 30 -10.45 31.33 8.09
N ASP A 31 -11.74 31.67 8.09
CA ASP A 31 -12.56 31.88 9.28
C ASP A 31 -13.02 30.56 9.93
N GLY A 32 -12.67 29.40 9.36
CA GLY A 32 -12.95 28.09 9.95
C GLY A 32 -14.42 27.68 9.89
N HIS A 33 -15.12 27.96 8.79
CA HIS A 33 -16.51 27.59 8.58
C HIS A 33 -16.68 26.71 7.34
N PHE A 34 -17.60 25.74 7.41
CA PHE A 34 -18.00 24.92 6.27
C PHE A 34 -19.42 25.24 5.81
N ASP A 35 -19.78 24.86 4.59
CA ASP A 35 -21.10 25.12 4.04
C ASP A 35 -22.20 24.31 4.74
N ALA A 36 -23.27 25.00 5.12
CA ALA A 36 -24.45 24.39 5.72
C ALA A 36 -25.69 25.23 5.43
N VAL A 37 -26.86 24.59 5.42
CA VAL A 37 -28.14 25.31 5.30
C VAL A 37 -28.40 26.17 6.54
N PRO A 38 -29.05 27.35 6.42
CA PRO A 38 -29.25 28.29 7.53
C PRO A 38 -29.90 27.67 8.78
N GLU A 39 -30.85 26.76 8.60
CA GLU A 39 -31.49 26.04 9.70
C GLU A 39 -30.49 25.19 10.50
N ARG A 40 -29.58 24.49 9.83
CA ARG A 40 -28.53 23.69 10.48
C ARG A 40 -27.48 24.56 11.12
N VAL A 41 -27.11 25.69 10.50
CA VAL A 41 -26.22 26.68 11.13
C VAL A 41 -26.80 27.15 12.47
N ALA A 42 -28.10 27.48 12.52
CA ALA A 42 -28.75 27.92 13.74
C ALA A 42 -28.86 26.82 14.82
N ARG A 43 -29.01 25.55 14.42
CA ARG A 43 -29.23 24.42 15.33
C ARG A 43 -27.96 23.74 15.82
N GLU A 44 -27.01 23.50 14.91
CA GLU A 44 -25.81 22.68 15.11
C GLU A 44 -24.51 23.51 15.05
N GLY A 45 -24.56 24.69 14.41
CA GLY A 45 -23.38 25.46 14.04
C GLY A 45 -22.62 24.88 12.84
N ASN A 46 -21.74 25.69 12.26
CA ASN A 46 -20.86 25.30 11.16
C ASN A 46 -19.41 25.76 11.36
N SER A 47 -19.00 26.00 12.62
CA SER A 47 -17.65 26.41 13.00
C SER A 47 -16.66 25.25 12.99
N LEU A 48 -15.38 25.58 13.17
CA LEU A 48 -14.29 24.63 13.30
C LEU A 48 -14.53 23.60 14.41
N ASP A 49 -15.10 24.00 15.55
CA ASP A 49 -15.40 23.07 16.65
C ASP A 49 -16.44 22.02 16.25
N THR A 50 -17.46 22.42 15.47
CA THR A 50 -18.43 21.46 14.92
C THR A 50 -17.80 20.57 13.86
N ALA A 51 -16.92 21.12 13.03
CA ALA A 51 -16.17 20.35 12.04
C ALA A 51 -15.27 19.29 12.71
N ILE A 52 -14.55 19.63 13.78
CA ILE A 52 -13.73 18.73 14.57
C ILE A 52 -14.56 17.54 15.07
N ARG A 53 -15.73 17.80 15.69
CA ARG A 53 -16.60 16.74 16.22
C ARG A 53 -17.12 15.81 15.12
N LYS A 54 -17.62 16.39 14.03
CA LYS A 54 -18.15 15.62 12.89
C LYS A 54 -17.07 14.80 12.19
N PHE A 55 -15.88 15.38 12.01
CA PHE A 55 -14.75 14.68 11.39
C PHE A 55 -14.24 13.54 12.27
N ARG A 56 -14.12 13.76 13.59
CA ARG A 56 -13.75 12.72 14.55
C ARG A 56 -14.73 11.55 14.55
N MET A 57 -16.02 11.86 14.52
CA MET A 57 -17.06 10.83 14.48
C MET A 57 -16.99 10.00 13.20
N ALA A 58 -16.79 10.64 12.04
CA ALA A 58 -16.53 9.93 10.78
C ALA A 58 -15.31 8.99 10.90
N ALA A 59 -14.24 9.45 11.55
CA ALA A 59 -13.05 8.64 11.80
C ALA A 59 -13.34 7.37 12.60
N TYR A 60 -14.16 7.47 13.66
CA TYR A 60 -14.58 6.28 14.44
C TYR A 60 -15.50 5.36 13.65
N LEU A 61 -16.35 5.90 12.77
CA LEU A 61 -17.17 5.08 11.85
C LEU A 61 -16.27 4.30 10.88
N TRP A 62 -15.25 4.92 10.31
CA TRP A 62 -14.26 4.23 9.46
C TRP A 62 -13.55 3.11 10.19
N GLN A 63 -13.13 3.35 11.43
CA GLN A 63 -12.45 2.36 12.25
C GLN A 63 -13.38 1.17 12.58
N SER A 64 -14.64 1.46 12.92
CA SER A 64 -15.65 0.44 13.24
C SER A 64 -16.00 -0.40 12.02
N PHE A 65 -16.27 0.24 10.89
CA PHE A 65 -16.54 -0.44 9.62
C PHE A 65 -15.38 -1.34 9.21
N THR A 66 -14.17 -0.78 9.16
CA THR A 66 -12.99 -1.51 8.69
C THR A 66 -12.64 -2.67 9.63
N GLY A 67 -12.71 -2.47 10.95
CA GLY A 67 -12.47 -3.53 11.93
C GLY A 67 -13.43 -4.71 11.82
N GLU A 68 -14.73 -4.43 11.57
CA GLU A 68 -15.75 -5.46 11.37
C GLU A 68 -15.56 -6.19 10.03
N GLN A 69 -15.31 -5.46 8.94
CA GLN A 69 -15.03 -6.04 7.62
C GLN A 69 -13.81 -6.96 7.64
N MET A 70 -12.73 -6.57 8.34
CA MET A 70 -11.54 -7.41 8.52
C MET A 70 -11.83 -8.66 9.35
N TYR A 71 -12.69 -8.56 10.37
CA TYR A 71 -13.09 -9.70 11.19
C TYR A 71 -13.92 -10.70 10.38
N ARG A 72 -14.91 -10.24 9.61
CA ARG A 72 -15.73 -11.08 8.70
C ARG A 72 -14.87 -11.76 7.62
N ASN A 73 -13.81 -11.09 7.17
CA ASN A 73 -12.80 -11.66 6.26
C ASN A 73 -11.78 -12.61 6.92
N LYS A 74 -11.99 -13.00 8.19
CA LYS A 74 -11.16 -13.91 8.98
C LYS A 74 -9.73 -13.41 9.27
N PHE A 75 -9.50 -12.10 9.21
CA PHE A 75 -8.20 -11.50 9.54
C PHE A 75 -8.11 -10.96 10.99
N GLY A 76 -9.14 -11.24 11.79
CA GLY A 76 -9.30 -10.69 13.13
C GLY A 76 -9.76 -9.24 13.11
N ARG A 77 -10.04 -8.68 14.29
CA ARG A 77 -10.46 -7.28 14.46
C ARG A 77 -9.25 -6.34 14.33
N ARG A 78 -8.67 -6.27 13.13
CA ARG A 78 -7.56 -5.35 12.81
C ARG A 78 -8.07 -4.10 12.12
N CYS A 79 -7.52 -2.96 12.48
CA CYS A 79 -7.78 -1.67 11.85
C CYS A 79 -6.60 -0.74 12.14
N PHE A 80 -6.45 0.33 11.35
CA PHE A 80 -5.60 1.45 11.72
C PHE A 80 -6.07 2.07 13.04
N ARG A 81 -5.10 2.59 13.80
CA ARG A 81 -5.35 3.40 15.01
C ARG A 81 -5.24 4.89 14.68
N PHE A 82 -5.74 5.74 15.58
CA PHE A 82 -5.49 7.18 15.56
C PHE A 82 -4.46 7.56 16.62
N GLU A 83 -3.79 8.70 16.46
CA GLU A 83 -3.15 9.39 17.59
C GLU A 83 -4.24 9.86 18.55
N GLU A 84 -4.07 9.61 19.85
CA GLU A 84 -5.05 9.96 20.87
C GLU A 84 -4.48 11.05 21.78
N GLU A 85 -5.34 11.95 22.22
CA GLU A 85 -5.03 12.97 23.22
C GLU A 85 -6.12 13.01 24.30
N TRP A 86 -5.73 13.39 25.52
CA TRP A 86 -6.65 13.57 26.64
C TRP A 86 -7.34 14.92 26.53
N GLN A 87 -8.64 14.93 26.20
CA GLN A 87 -9.42 16.14 25.95
C GLN A 87 -10.87 15.99 26.42
N ALA A 88 -11.64 17.08 26.37
CA ALA A 88 -13.08 17.03 26.62
C ALA A 88 -13.77 16.16 25.57
N GLY A 89 -14.56 15.20 26.02
CA GLY A 89 -15.11 14.15 25.19
C GLY A 89 -16.18 14.66 24.23
N THR A 90 -16.10 14.22 22.98
CA THR A 90 -17.03 14.55 21.91
C THR A 90 -17.76 13.33 21.35
N ILE A 91 -17.38 12.13 21.79
CA ILE A 91 -17.99 10.87 21.33
C ILE A 91 -19.49 10.81 21.66
N SER A 92 -19.89 11.30 22.84
CA SER A 92 -21.28 11.32 23.28
C SER A 92 -21.77 12.74 23.50
N LEU A 93 -23.05 12.99 23.19
CA LEU A 93 -23.73 14.25 23.55
C LEU A 93 -23.70 14.53 25.06
N ARG A 94 -23.56 13.51 25.91
CA ARG A 94 -23.40 13.68 27.36
C ARG A 94 -22.01 14.17 27.71
N ASP A 95 -20.98 13.54 27.13
CA ASP A 95 -19.60 13.90 27.39
C ASP A 95 -19.34 15.36 27.03
N ALA A 96 -19.88 15.82 25.88
CA ALA A 96 -19.77 17.21 25.43
C ALA A 96 -20.55 18.21 26.30
N LYS A 97 -21.60 17.77 27.03
CA LYS A 97 -22.38 18.63 27.93
C LYS A 97 -21.78 18.73 29.32
N SER A 98 -21.07 17.70 29.76
CA SER A 98 -20.49 17.61 31.10
C SER A 98 -18.98 17.85 31.12
N ASP A 99 -18.39 18.22 29.98
CA ASP A 99 -16.94 18.34 29.77
C ASP A 99 -16.18 17.12 30.29
N GLN A 100 -16.75 15.93 30.07
CA GLN A 100 -16.18 14.69 30.55
C GLN A 100 -14.88 14.42 29.79
N MET A 101 -13.75 14.40 30.48
CA MET A 101 -12.47 14.13 29.85
C MET A 101 -12.37 12.66 29.39
N ARG A 102 -11.83 12.46 28.19
CA ARG A 102 -11.65 11.18 27.49
C ARG A 102 -10.31 11.18 26.74
N ASN A 103 -9.77 9.99 26.46
CA ASN A 103 -8.76 9.84 25.41
C ASN A 103 -9.52 9.72 24.08
N GLU A 104 -9.31 10.66 23.17
CA GLU A 104 -9.97 10.69 21.87
C GLU A 104 -8.98 10.95 20.74
N ALA A 105 -9.34 10.54 19.52
CA ALA A 105 -8.57 10.82 18.33
C ALA A 105 -8.27 12.32 18.20
N ARG A 106 -6.98 12.65 18.15
CA ARG A 106 -6.47 14.00 17.98
C ARG A 106 -6.74 14.49 16.57
N ILE A 107 -7.15 15.74 16.43
CA ILE A 107 -7.30 16.40 15.13
C ILE A 107 -6.33 17.57 15.06
N HIS A 108 -5.38 17.50 14.14
CA HIS A 108 -4.41 18.55 13.87
C HIS A 108 -5.06 19.66 13.03
N ILE A 109 -4.95 20.90 13.47
CA ILE A 109 -5.40 22.06 12.70
C ILE A 109 -4.20 22.67 11.98
N ILE A 110 -4.23 22.65 10.64
CA ILE A 110 -3.11 23.05 9.79
C ILE A 110 -3.58 24.19 8.90
N ARG A 111 -2.89 25.33 8.93
CA ARG A 111 -3.10 26.42 7.98
C ARG A 111 -2.06 26.34 6.86
N CYS A 112 -2.51 26.41 5.61
CA CYS A 112 -1.61 26.54 4.47
C CYS A 112 -1.17 28.00 4.27
N ASP A 113 -0.18 28.22 3.41
CA ASP A 113 0.27 29.58 3.05
C ASP A 113 -0.67 30.28 2.06
N ARG A 114 -1.50 29.50 1.35
CA ARG A 114 -2.47 30.01 0.37
C ARG A 114 -3.73 30.49 1.06
N THR A 115 -4.33 31.53 0.50
CA THR A 115 -5.63 32.06 0.92
C THR A 115 -6.77 31.12 0.52
N VAL A 116 -7.93 31.26 1.16
CA VAL A 116 -9.15 30.53 0.82
C VAL A 116 -9.51 30.70 -0.65
N ASP A 117 -9.44 31.94 -1.16
CA ASP A 117 -9.76 32.26 -2.55
C ASP A 117 -8.80 31.60 -3.54
N GLU A 118 -7.52 31.48 -3.20
CA GLU A 118 -6.55 30.75 -4.01
C GLU A 118 -6.86 29.25 -4.03
N LEU A 119 -7.09 28.63 -2.87
CA LEU A 119 -7.43 27.21 -2.77
C LEU A 119 -8.68 26.85 -3.57
N ARG A 120 -9.71 27.70 -3.50
CA ARG A 120 -10.97 27.49 -4.22
C ARG A 120 -10.82 27.49 -5.74
N LYS A 121 -9.85 28.24 -6.27
CA LYS A 121 -9.55 28.28 -7.71
C LYS A 121 -8.78 27.04 -8.20
N LEU A 122 -8.05 26.36 -7.33
CA LEU A 122 -7.19 25.23 -7.69
C LEU A 122 -7.96 23.90 -7.83
N GLY A 123 -9.12 23.75 -7.19
CA GLY A 123 -9.91 22.53 -7.24
C GLY A 123 -11.37 22.83 -7.54
N VAL A 124 -11.78 22.74 -8.81
CA VAL A 124 -13.17 22.98 -9.21
C VAL A 124 -13.79 21.69 -9.71
N VAL A 125 -14.92 21.34 -9.12
CA VAL A 125 -15.70 20.16 -9.48
C VAL A 125 -17.11 20.57 -9.90
N GLN A 126 -17.49 20.20 -11.11
CA GLN A 126 -18.84 20.41 -11.63
C GLN A 126 -19.86 19.53 -10.89
N GLN A 127 -21.13 19.93 -10.94
CA GLN A 127 -22.21 19.18 -10.29
C GLN A 127 -22.33 17.73 -10.77
N ASP A 128 -21.96 17.44 -12.01
CA ASP A 128 -21.94 16.08 -12.58
C ASP A 128 -20.75 15.22 -12.09
N GLY A 129 -19.82 15.81 -11.33
CA GLY A 129 -18.61 15.16 -10.82
C GLY A 129 -17.36 15.39 -11.67
N THR A 130 -17.45 16.12 -12.79
CA THR A 130 -16.29 16.42 -13.64
C THR A 130 -15.37 17.43 -12.96
N THR A 131 -14.07 17.16 -12.90
CA THR A 131 -13.10 17.97 -12.14
C THR A 131 -12.07 18.64 -13.03
N SER A 132 -11.60 19.83 -12.65
CA SER A 132 -10.37 20.45 -13.19
C SER A 132 -9.11 19.65 -12.79
N ASP A 133 -7.93 20.09 -13.25
CA ASP A 133 -6.64 19.52 -12.85
C ASP A 133 -6.50 19.54 -11.32
N ARG A 134 -6.45 18.34 -10.71
CA ARG A 134 -6.52 18.13 -9.25
C ARG A 134 -5.15 18.21 -8.59
N GLY A 135 -4.08 18.10 -9.37
CA GLY A 135 -2.74 17.89 -8.85
C GLY A 135 -2.24 19.06 -8.02
N GLU A 136 -2.56 20.29 -8.43
CA GLU A 136 -2.05 21.49 -7.78
C GLU A 136 -2.61 21.68 -6.36
N LEU A 137 -3.94 21.57 -6.18
CA LEU A 137 -4.55 21.67 -4.84
C LEU A 137 -4.05 20.57 -3.90
N PHE A 138 -3.91 19.34 -4.40
CA PHE A 138 -3.36 18.23 -3.63
C PHE A 138 -1.93 18.54 -3.16
N ASN A 139 -1.07 19.02 -4.06
CA ASN A 139 0.31 19.35 -3.76
C ASN A 139 0.43 20.51 -2.76
N VAL A 140 -0.39 21.56 -2.87
CA VAL A 140 -0.41 22.67 -1.90
C VAL A 140 -0.72 22.16 -0.49
N VAL A 141 -1.73 21.29 -0.35
CA VAL A 141 -2.09 20.72 0.95
C VAL A 141 -1.00 19.77 1.45
N LEU A 142 -0.44 18.93 0.58
CA LEU A 142 0.64 18.00 0.91
C LEU A 142 1.86 18.75 1.48
N GLU A 143 2.26 19.86 0.87
CA GLU A 143 3.38 20.68 1.36
C GLU A 143 3.09 21.31 2.73
N ALA A 144 1.86 21.77 2.98
CA ALA A 144 1.46 22.28 4.30
C ALA A 144 1.52 21.17 5.37
N VAL A 145 1.04 19.97 5.05
CA VAL A 145 1.09 18.79 5.92
C VAL A 145 2.54 18.37 6.18
N LYS A 146 3.40 18.33 5.15
CA LYS A 146 4.84 18.04 5.26
C LYS A 146 5.54 19.00 6.20
N ARG A 147 5.28 20.30 6.06
CA ARG A 147 5.87 21.31 6.94
C ARG A 147 5.43 21.14 8.39
N TYR A 148 4.16 20.82 8.62
CA TYR A 148 3.60 20.66 9.96
C TYR A 148 4.19 19.45 10.70
N PHE A 149 4.23 18.27 10.04
CA PHE A 149 4.72 17.05 10.67
C PHE A 149 6.24 16.91 10.64
N GLY A 150 6.93 17.51 9.66
CA GLY A 150 8.38 17.49 9.52
C GLY A 150 9.01 16.09 9.65
N PRO A 151 8.55 15.08 8.88
CA PRO A 151 9.07 13.72 9.02
C PRO A 151 10.57 13.67 8.70
N GLN A 152 11.32 12.92 9.50
CA GLN A 152 12.73 12.65 9.22
C GLN A 152 12.86 11.61 8.10
N GLU A 153 14.05 11.53 7.51
CA GLU A 153 14.34 10.53 6.47
C GLU A 153 14.06 9.11 7.00
N GLY A 154 13.26 8.35 6.24
CA GLY A 154 12.84 6.99 6.61
C GLY A 154 11.63 6.91 7.55
N GLN A 155 11.10 8.05 8.05
CA GLN A 155 9.89 8.07 8.85
C GLN A 155 8.65 8.27 7.97
N THR A 156 7.86 7.22 7.79
CA THR A 156 6.57 7.32 7.08
C THR A 156 5.46 7.80 8.02
N GLN A 157 4.72 8.82 7.58
CA GLN A 157 3.50 9.32 8.23
C GLN A 157 2.29 9.05 7.33
N TYR A 158 1.17 8.73 7.96
CA TYR A 158 -0.11 8.49 7.28
C TYR A 158 -1.09 9.57 7.74
N VAL A 159 -1.61 10.37 6.83
CA VAL A 159 -2.45 11.54 7.16
C VAL A 159 -3.74 11.51 6.36
N SER A 160 -4.88 11.52 7.05
CA SER A 160 -6.19 11.84 6.47
C SER A 160 -6.49 13.32 6.74
N ALA A 161 -6.64 14.09 5.67
CA ALA A 161 -6.83 15.53 5.69
C ALA A 161 -8.20 15.91 5.16
N LEU A 162 -8.95 16.66 5.96
CA LEU A 162 -10.18 17.33 5.56
C LEU A 162 -9.87 18.78 5.19
N LEU A 163 -10.07 19.18 3.94
CA LEU A 163 -9.99 20.57 3.54
C LEU A 163 -11.30 21.28 3.90
N LEU A 164 -11.27 22.18 4.90
CA LEU A 164 -12.50 22.77 5.43
C LEU A 164 -13.11 23.81 4.50
N ASP A 165 -12.28 24.55 3.76
CA ASP A 165 -12.69 25.70 2.96
C ASP A 165 -13.30 25.36 1.59
N THR A 166 -13.62 24.07 1.36
CA THR A 166 -14.44 23.63 0.24
C THR A 166 -15.77 24.38 0.25
N HIS A 167 -16.21 24.87 -0.92
CA HIS A 167 -17.38 25.72 -1.04
C HIS A 167 -18.23 25.42 -2.27
N TRP A 168 -19.55 25.40 -2.10
CA TRP A 168 -20.56 25.32 -3.14
C TRP A 168 -20.84 26.70 -3.73
N ASP A 169 -20.36 26.91 -4.95
CA ASP A 169 -20.70 28.09 -5.74
C ASP A 169 -22.02 27.84 -6.48
N LYS A 170 -23.10 28.42 -5.94
CA LYS A 170 -24.44 28.38 -6.54
C LYS A 170 -24.48 29.04 -7.93
N GLY A 171 -23.68 30.08 -8.16
CA GLY A 171 -23.70 30.83 -9.41
C GLY A 171 -23.20 30.01 -10.59
N THR A 172 -22.14 29.22 -10.37
CA THR A 172 -21.54 28.33 -11.37
C THR A 172 -22.02 26.88 -11.27
N LEU A 173 -22.74 26.53 -10.21
CA LEU A 173 -23.13 25.15 -9.87
C LEU A 173 -21.92 24.22 -9.74
N THR A 174 -20.86 24.68 -9.07
CA THR A 174 -19.63 23.93 -8.87
C THR A 174 -19.21 23.88 -7.41
N ILE A 175 -18.57 22.79 -7.00
CA ILE A 175 -17.84 22.71 -5.74
C ILE A 175 -16.41 23.21 -5.99
N THR A 176 -16.02 24.26 -5.30
CA THR A 176 -14.69 24.87 -5.34
C THR A 176 -13.88 24.44 -4.12
N GLY A 177 -12.56 24.36 -4.25
CA GLY A 177 -11.66 23.89 -3.19
C GLY A 177 -11.95 22.45 -2.79
N HIS A 178 -12.38 21.58 -3.71
CA HIS A 178 -12.62 20.16 -3.45
C HIS A 178 -11.64 19.29 -4.23
N VAL A 179 -11.04 18.34 -3.53
CA VAL A 179 -10.28 17.22 -4.08
C VAL A 179 -10.71 15.97 -3.31
N ALA A 180 -10.81 14.85 -4.02
CA ALA A 180 -10.85 13.51 -3.47
C ALA A 180 -9.68 12.75 -4.09
N ALA A 181 -8.58 12.64 -3.33
CA ALA A 181 -7.36 11.98 -3.78
C ALA A 181 -6.59 11.37 -2.61
N GLY A 182 -6.04 10.17 -2.84
CA GLY A 182 -5.11 9.51 -1.94
C GLY A 182 -3.79 9.21 -2.64
N SER A 183 -2.68 9.33 -1.93
CA SER A 183 -1.34 9.01 -2.42
C SER A 183 -0.59 8.08 -1.46
N VAL A 184 0.19 7.18 -2.05
CA VAL A 184 1.11 6.27 -1.37
C VAL A 184 2.58 6.69 -1.51
N GLU A 185 2.84 7.80 -2.19
CA GLU A 185 4.17 8.30 -2.49
C GLU A 185 4.79 9.08 -1.32
N ASP A 186 6.12 9.19 -1.33
CA ASP A 186 6.90 9.98 -0.37
C ASP A 186 6.83 9.48 1.10
N HIS A 187 7.42 10.23 2.02
CA HIS A 187 7.38 9.98 3.46
C HIS A 187 6.04 10.36 4.10
N ILE A 188 5.20 11.14 3.43
CA ILE A 188 3.82 11.43 3.87
C ILE A 188 2.83 10.85 2.87
N LYS A 189 2.15 9.79 3.32
CA LYS A 189 1.02 9.22 2.61
C LYS A 189 -0.24 9.99 3.00
N LEU A 190 -0.89 10.63 2.04
CA LEU A 190 -1.96 11.60 2.26
C LEU A 190 -3.26 11.15 1.59
N ALA A 191 -4.37 11.20 2.34
CA ALA A 191 -5.73 11.15 1.83
C ALA A 191 -6.36 12.53 2.02
N LEU A 192 -6.70 13.21 0.94
CA LEU A 192 -7.29 14.55 0.95
C LEU A 192 -8.74 14.47 0.48
N PHE A 193 -9.64 15.05 1.29
CA PHE A 193 -11.05 15.15 0.96
C PHE A 193 -11.61 16.51 1.37
N GLY A 194 -12.50 17.10 0.55
CA GLY A 194 -13.14 18.38 0.88
C GLY A 194 -14.38 18.27 1.76
N SER A 195 -14.75 19.37 2.43
CA SER A 195 -15.81 19.43 3.45
C SER A 195 -17.25 19.52 2.91
N TYR A 196 -17.50 19.34 1.61
CA TYR A 196 -18.81 19.63 0.98
C TYR A 196 -20.02 18.94 1.61
N ALA A 197 -19.83 17.75 2.20
CA ALA A 197 -20.89 16.95 2.83
C ALA A 197 -20.91 17.06 4.36
N LEU A 198 -20.00 17.85 4.95
CA LEU A 198 -19.72 17.82 6.39
C LEU A 198 -20.95 18.17 7.24
N GLN A 199 -21.86 19.03 6.76
CA GLN A 199 -23.09 19.34 7.50
C GLN A 199 -23.92 18.08 7.84
N SER A 200 -23.89 17.07 6.96
CA SER A 200 -24.70 15.86 7.09
C SER A 200 -24.08 14.80 7.98
N TYR A 201 -22.85 15.01 8.46
CA TYR A 201 -22.16 14.05 9.31
C TYR A 201 -22.73 14.07 10.73
N PRO A 202 -22.73 12.93 11.44
CA PRO A 202 -23.03 12.91 12.87
C PRO A 202 -21.90 13.58 13.65
N ALA A 203 -22.22 14.39 14.66
CA ALA A 203 -21.23 15.00 15.56
C ALA A 203 -20.94 14.14 16.81
N ALA A 204 -21.81 13.18 17.10
CA ALA A 204 -21.72 12.26 18.24
C ALA A 204 -22.31 10.88 17.87
N MET A 205 -22.01 9.86 18.68
CA MET A 205 -22.48 8.48 18.47
C MET A 205 -24.01 8.39 18.42
N GLU A 206 -24.72 9.17 19.24
CA GLU A 206 -26.19 9.18 19.28
C GLU A 206 -26.83 9.67 17.98
N GLU A 207 -26.09 10.39 17.14
CA GLU A 207 -26.58 11.00 15.91
C GLU A 207 -26.37 10.11 14.68
N VAL A 208 -25.61 9.01 14.79
CA VAL A 208 -25.20 8.16 13.65
C VAL A 208 -26.41 7.66 12.86
N VAL A 209 -27.41 7.07 13.54
CA VAL A 209 -28.62 6.56 12.88
C VAL A 209 -29.42 7.71 12.26
N ALA A 210 -29.53 8.85 12.94
CA ALA A 210 -30.27 9.99 12.44
C ALA A 210 -29.63 10.58 11.18
N ALA A 211 -28.30 10.71 11.14
CA ALA A 211 -27.56 11.19 9.98
C ALA A 211 -27.76 10.27 8.75
N PHE A 212 -27.70 8.96 8.95
CA PHE A 212 -27.87 7.97 7.88
C PHE A 212 -29.34 7.67 7.51
N THR A 213 -30.30 8.31 8.15
CA THR A 213 -31.74 8.18 7.84
C THR A 213 -32.44 9.51 7.55
N ASP A 214 -31.70 10.63 7.52
CA ASP A 214 -32.25 11.95 7.23
C ASP A 214 -32.61 12.12 5.73
N CYS A 215 -33.90 11.98 5.43
CA CYS A 215 -34.48 12.17 4.10
C CYS A 215 -34.69 13.63 3.70
N THR A 216 -34.24 14.61 4.49
CA THR A 216 -34.36 16.03 4.12
C THR A 216 -33.67 16.25 2.78
N ARG A 217 -34.39 16.88 1.84
CA ARG A 217 -33.89 17.15 0.49
C ARG A 217 -32.75 18.17 0.54
N THR A 218 -31.74 17.93 -0.28
CA THR A 218 -30.60 18.85 -0.43
C THR A 218 -31.07 20.17 -1.00
N ASP A 219 -30.81 21.27 -0.29
CA ASP A 219 -31.08 22.62 -0.75
C ASP A 219 -29.87 23.17 -1.52
N ILE A 220 -29.94 23.08 -2.85
CA ILE A 220 -28.89 23.55 -3.76
C ILE A 220 -28.67 25.07 -3.74
N ASN A 221 -29.49 25.82 -2.97
CA ASN A 221 -29.20 27.22 -2.72
C ASN A 221 -28.00 27.43 -1.78
N PHE A 222 -27.65 26.41 -0.98
CA PHE A 222 -26.63 26.52 0.06
C PHE A 222 -25.56 25.42 -0.02
N VAL A 223 -25.91 24.23 -0.51
CA VAL A 223 -25.00 23.07 -0.50
C VAL A 223 -25.09 22.23 -1.77
N ALA A 224 -24.02 21.49 -2.06
CA ALA A 224 -23.90 20.75 -3.30
C ALA A 224 -24.70 19.43 -3.31
N ASN A 225 -25.37 19.15 -4.44
CA ASN A 225 -25.79 17.79 -4.80
C ASN A 225 -24.66 17.11 -5.60
N TYR A 226 -23.58 16.72 -4.91
CA TYR A 226 -22.36 16.23 -5.54
C TYR A 226 -22.60 14.99 -6.42
N GLY A 227 -22.12 15.05 -7.67
CA GLY A 227 -22.26 13.98 -8.67
C GLY A 227 -23.71 13.64 -9.01
N ASN A 228 -24.67 14.50 -8.67
CA ASN A 228 -26.11 14.17 -8.64
C ASN A 228 -26.44 12.90 -7.81
N LYS A 229 -25.57 12.52 -6.88
CA LYS A 229 -25.71 11.34 -6.01
C LYS A 229 -26.17 11.72 -4.60
N CYS A 230 -26.25 13.01 -4.25
CA CYS A 230 -26.49 13.54 -2.90
C CYS A 230 -27.79 14.37 -2.82
N GLY A 231 -28.92 13.83 -3.31
CA GLY A 231 -30.20 14.57 -3.34
C GLY A 231 -30.92 14.65 -1.99
N SER A 232 -30.42 13.97 -0.97
CA SER A 232 -30.87 14.06 0.43
C SER A 232 -29.69 14.03 1.39
N ASN A 233 -29.92 14.42 2.64
CA ASN A 233 -28.87 14.50 3.66
C ASN A 233 -28.21 13.14 3.96
N TRP A 234 -28.98 12.05 4.01
CA TRP A 234 -28.41 10.71 4.24
C TRP A 234 -27.54 10.24 3.05
N GLU A 235 -27.93 10.58 1.82
CA GLU A 235 -27.12 10.30 0.63
C GLU A 235 -25.82 11.13 0.64
N ALA A 236 -25.89 12.39 1.07
CA ALA A 236 -24.71 13.25 1.26
C ALA A 236 -23.78 12.71 2.36
N ALA A 237 -24.32 12.23 3.49
CA ALA A 237 -23.53 11.62 4.57
C ALA A 237 -22.77 10.38 4.09
N ASN A 238 -23.42 9.49 3.33
CA ASN A 238 -22.74 8.33 2.73
C ASN A 238 -21.67 8.74 1.73
N SER A 239 -22.01 9.68 0.83
CA SER A 239 -21.10 10.16 -0.20
C SER A 239 -19.83 10.75 0.40
N GLY A 240 -19.96 11.60 1.42
CA GLY A 240 -18.81 12.20 2.10
C GLY A 240 -18.03 11.20 2.96
N ILE A 241 -18.69 10.49 3.88
CA ILE A 241 -18.00 9.60 4.82
C ILE A 241 -17.33 8.44 4.08
N GLY A 242 -18.04 7.80 3.14
CA GLY A 242 -17.48 6.71 2.36
C GLY A 242 -16.55 7.16 1.24
N GLY A 243 -16.77 8.34 0.65
CA GLY A 243 -15.85 8.95 -0.31
C GLY A 243 -14.48 9.24 0.31
N HIS A 244 -14.46 9.82 1.51
CA HIS A 244 -13.20 10.02 2.23
C HIS A 244 -12.57 8.67 2.64
N LEU A 245 -13.37 7.69 3.06
CA LEU A 245 -12.87 6.34 3.37
C LEU A 245 -12.18 5.68 2.17
N ARG A 246 -12.67 5.90 0.95
CA ARG A 246 -12.01 5.43 -0.28
C ARG A 246 -10.62 6.06 -0.46
N GLU A 247 -10.48 7.35 -0.24
CA GLU A 247 -9.17 8.02 -0.31
C GLU A 247 -8.21 7.51 0.78
N ILE A 248 -8.74 7.18 1.96
CA ILE A 248 -7.97 6.51 3.03
C ILE A 248 -7.54 5.10 2.57
N GLY A 249 -8.41 4.36 1.87
CA GLY A 249 -8.06 3.11 1.22
C GLY A 249 -6.88 3.26 0.25
N ARG A 250 -6.93 4.28 -0.63
CA ARG A 250 -5.82 4.61 -1.54
C ARG A 250 -4.52 4.93 -0.78
N LEU A 251 -4.59 5.72 0.28
CA LEU A 251 -3.46 6.00 1.17
C LEU A 251 -2.84 4.72 1.75
N PHE A 252 -3.65 3.68 1.99
CA PHE A 252 -3.19 2.36 2.46
C PHE A 252 -2.84 1.37 1.33
N GLY A 253 -2.82 1.81 0.07
CA GLY A 253 -2.40 1.02 -1.09
C GLY A 253 -3.50 0.26 -1.81
N CYS A 254 -4.78 0.54 -1.51
CA CYS A 254 -5.90 0.02 -2.30
C CYS A 254 -5.97 0.70 -3.67
N HIS A 255 -6.39 -0.06 -4.66
CA HIS A 255 -6.66 0.43 -6.03
C HIS A 255 -8.16 0.44 -6.28
N ASP A 256 -8.58 1.06 -7.38
CA ASP A 256 -9.98 0.98 -7.80
C ASP A 256 -10.39 -0.49 -8.02
N GLN A 257 -11.62 -0.83 -7.62
CA GLN A 257 -12.18 -2.17 -7.70
C GLN A 257 -13.56 -2.12 -8.36
N ASP A 258 -14.08 -3.27 -8.75
CA ASP A 258 -15.44 -3.41 -9.30
C ASP A 258 -16.55 -3.37 -8.24
N SER A 259 -16.19 -3.52 -6.96
CA SER A 259 -17.11 -3.63 -5.84
C SER A 259 -16.54 -3.04 -4.55
N GLY A 260 -17.41 -2.83 -3.56
CA GLY A 260 -17.03 -2.31 -2.25
C GLY A 260 -16.69 -0.81 -2.24
N ILE A 261 -16.03 -0.35 -1.18
CA ILE A 261 -15.68 1.07 -0.99
C ILE A 261 -14.86 1.64 -2.14
N MET A 262 -14.05 0.80 -2.80
CA MET A 262 -13.17 1.22 -3.88
C MET A 262 -13.88 1.39 -5.24
N CYS A 263 -15.17 1.09 -5.37
CA CYS A 263 -15.90 1.11 -6.66
C CYS A 263 -16.70 2.39 -7.00
N ASP A 264 -16.36 3.54 -6.41
CA ASP A 264 -17.07 4.84 -6.62
C ASP A 264 -18.57 4.86 -6.24
N ASP A 265 -19.09 3.82 -5.59
CA ASP A 265 -20.43 3.81 -4.97
C ASP A 265 -20.35 3.58 -3.46
N SER A 266 -20.20 4.67 -2.72
CA SER A 266 -20.22 4.68 -1.25
C SER A 266 -21.62 4.75 -0.64
N VAL A 267 -22.68 4.82 -1.46
CA VAL A 267 -24.07 4.96 -0.98
C VAL A 267 -24.50 3.85 -0.02
N PRO A 268 -24.14 2.56 -0.23
CA PRO A 268 -24.56 1.48 0.67
C PRO A 268 -23.88 1.49 2.05
N LEU A 269 -22.96 2.42 2.34
CA LEU A 269 -22.20 2.44 3.60
C LEU A 269 -23.10 2.52 4.84
N ASN A 270 -24.22 3.24 4.77
CA ASN A 270 -25.18 3.37 5.86
C ASN A 270 -25.74 2.03 6.33
N ARG A 271 -25.80 1.03 5.45
CA ARG A 271 -26.35 -0.30 5.74
C ARG A 271 -25.54 -1.03 6.83
N SER A 272 -24.25 -0.70 6.99
CA SER A 272 -23.43 -1.21 8.10
C SER A 272 -23.75 -0.57 9.46
N PHE A 273 -24.50 0.54 9.48
CA PHE A 273 -24.81 1.31 10.70
C PHE A 273 -26.30 1.43 10.99
N THR A 274 -27.15 0.93 10.09
CA THR A 274 -28.61 1.06 10.17
C THR A 274 -29.28 -0.25 9.76
N ILE A 275 -30.48 -0.49 10.32
CA ILE A 275 -31.26 -1.71 10.02
C ILE A 275 -32.19 -1.55 8.80
N ARG A 276 -32.32 -0.33 8.26
CA ARG A 276 -33.20 0.01 7.14
C ARG A 276 -32.58 1.14 6.32
N GLU A 277 -32.79 1.10 5.02
CA GLU A 277 -32.36 2.15 4.10
C GLU A 277 -33.55 3.03 3.70
N PRO A 278 -33.41 4.37 3.74
CA PRO A 278 -34.47 5.28 3.31
C PRO A 278 -34.70 5.31 1.79
N TYR A 279 -35.68 6.08 1.33
CA TYR A 279 -35.86 6.31 -0.11
C TYR A 279 -34.62 6.97 -0.72
N SER A 280 -34.09 6.41 -1.80
CA SER A 280 -32.98 7.00 -2.53
C SER A 280 -33.49 7.93 -3.63
N THR A 281 -33.09 9.18 -3.55
CA THR A 281 -33.41 10.18 -4.57
C THR A 281 -32.62 9.94 -5.85
N ARG A 282 -31.41 9.36 -5.74
CA ARG A 282 -30.56 8.98 -6.87
C ARG A 282 -31.19 7.90 -7.75
N THR A 283 -31.59 6.77 -7.15
CA THR A 283 -32.17 5.63 -7.89
C THR A 283 -33.69 5.75 -8.07
N LYS A 284 -34.31 6.73 -7.39
CA LYS A 284 -35.77 6.94 -7.33
C LYS A 284 -36.53 5.71 -6.84
N ALA A 285 -35.90 4.90 -5.98
CA ALA A 285 -36.45 3.66 -5.46
C ALA A 285 -36.56 3.70 -3.94
N GLN A 286 -37.51 2.93 -3.41
CA GLN A 286 -37.62 2.68 -1.98
C GLN A 286 -36.40 1.86 -1.54
N GLY A 287 -35.70 2.32 -0.51
CA GLY A 287 -34.59 1.57 0.09
C GLY A 287 -35.05 0.30 0.79
N LEU A 288 -34.08 -0.52 1.18
CA LEU A 288 -34.28 -1.78 1.86
C LEU A 288 -35.05 -1.63 3.19
N ARG A 289 -36.09 -2.45 3.36
CA ARG A 289 -36.87 -2.51 4.62
C ARG A 289 -36.14 -3.20 5.77
N LEU A 290 -35.17 -4.04 5.42
CA LEU A 290 -34.26 -4.73 6.33
C LEU A 290 -32.92 -4.81 5.60
N CYS A 291 -31.87 -4.26 6.19
CA CYS A 291 -30.51 -4.42 5.71
C CYS A 291 -29.91 -5.68 6.35
N LEU A 292 -29.43 -6.61 5.52
CA LEU A 292 -28.69 -7.79 5.92
C LEU A 292 -27.20 -7.62 5.62
N GLU A 293 -26.37 -8.53 6.14
CA GLU A 293 -24.93 -8.53 5.92
C GLU A 293 -24.55 -8.49 4.43
N GLU A 294 -25.28 -9.24 3.59
CA GLU A 294 -25.07 -9.27 2.14
C GLU A 294 -25.43 -7.96 1.42
N ASP A 295 -26.22 -7.10 2.06
CA ASP A 295 -26.60 -5.79 1.51
C ASP A 295 -25.59 -4.69 1.84
N GLU A 296 -24.69 -4.92 2.80
CA GLU A 296 -23.74 -3.93 3.29
C GLU A 296 -22.68 -3.58 2.24
N CYS A 297 -22.15 -2.35 2.32
CA CYS A 297 -20.90 -2.05 1.65
C CYS A 297 -19.76 -2.88 2.26
N THR A 298 -18.76 -3.24 1.46
CA THR A 298 -17.63 -4.06 1.92
C THR A 298 -16.30 -3.45 1.50
N TRP A 299 -15.22 -3.92 2.13
CA TRP A 299 -13.90 -3.85 1.51
C TRP A 299 -13.77 -5.02 0.54
N HIS A 300 -13.27 -4.76 -0.68
CA HIS A 300 -13.03 -5.85 -1.62
C HIS A 300 -11.99 -6.82 -1.03
N ARG A 301 -12.03 -8.11 -1.41
CA ARG A 301 -11.13 -9.12 -0.84
C ARG A 301 -9.66 -8.72 -0.99
N LEU A 302 -9.29 -8.17 -2.13
CA LEU A 302 -7.94 -7.66 -2.41
C LEU A 302 -7.54 -6.48 -1.50
N ASP A 303 -8.49 -5.64 -1.08
CA ASP A 303 -8.24 -4.55 -0.13
C ASP A 303 -7.99 -5.11 1.27
N THR A 304 -8.77 -6.10 1.69
CA THR A 304 -8.57 -6.76 2.98
C THR A 304 -7.23 -7.52 3.04
N LEU A 305 -6.77 -8.09 1.92
CA LEU A 305 -5.44 -8.68 1.82
C LEU A 305 -4.34 -7.61 1.98
N ARG A 306 -4.48 -6.44 1.36
CA ARG A 306 -3.55 -5.32 1.58
C ARG A 306 -3.52 -4.90 3.05
N PHE A 307 -4.69 -4.71 3.67
CA PHE A 307 -4.78 -4.39 5.10
C PHE A 307 -4.20 -5.49 5.99
N ARG A 308 -4.30 -6.77 5.63
CA ARG A 308 -3.71 -7.86 6.41
C ARG A 308 -2.19 -7.71 6.61
N PHE A 309 -1.49 -7.18 5.61
CA PHE A 309 -0.03 -7.03 5.63
C PHE A 309 0.44 -5.59 5.87
N HIS A 310 -0.46 -4.61 5.85
CA HIS A 310 -0.11 -3.21 6.04
C HIS A 310 0.33 -2.89 7.50
N PRO A 311 1.41 -2.11 7.72
CA PRO A 311 1.92 -1.78 9.06
C PRO A 311 0.88 -1.20 10.02
N CYS A 312 0.00 -0.30 9.55
CA CYS A 312 -1.05 0.31 10.39
C CYS A 312 -2.09 -0.70 10.92
N PHE A 313 -2.19 -1.89 10.33
CA PHE A 313 -3.20 -2.91 10.64
C PHE A 313 -2.61 -4.12 11.36
N ARG A 314 -1.35 -4.04 11.82
CA ARG A 314 -0.70 -5.15 12.51
C ARG A 314 -1.34 -5.42 13.87
N LEU A 315 -1.50 -6.69 14.17
CA LEU A 315 -1.88 -7.18 15.50
C LEU A 315 -0.64 -7.68 16.26
N PRO A 316 -0.65 -7.71 17.60
CA PRO A 316 0.50 -8.14 18.40
C PRO A 316 0.95 -9.59 18.13
N ARG A 317 0.04 -10.43 17.63
CA ARG A 317 0.35 -11.83 17.27
C ARG A 317 0.97 -11.97 15.88
N ASP A 318 0.98 -10.92 15.07
CA ASP A 318 1.51 -11.00 13.71
C ASP A 318 3.03 -11.07 13.73
N SER A 319 3.60 -11.87 12.83
CA SER A 319 5.04 -12.03 12.71
C SER A 319 5.75 -10.72 12.40
N PRO A 320 6.96 -10.49 12.94
CA PRO A 320 7.74 -9.29 12.66
C PRO A 320 7.89 -9.05 11.15
N LEU A 321 7.94 -7.78 10.74
CA LEU A 321 8.20 -7.44 9.34
C LEU A 321 9.55 -8.01 8.91
N CYS A 322 9.59 -8.66 7.75
CA CYS A 322 10.86 -9.05 7.16
C CYS A 322 11.52 -7.81 6.55
N SER A 323 12.79 -7.58 6.86
CA SER A 323 13.55 -6.45 6.29
C SER A 323 13.83 -6.60 4.80
N ASP A 324 13.73 -7.83 4.30
CA ASP A 324 13.86 -8.15 2.88
C ASP A 324 12.52 -8.68 2.38
N ASP A 325 11.89 -7.87 1.57
CA ASP A 325 10.59 -8.15 1.00
C ASP A 325 10.68 -8.48 -0.49
N SER A 326 11.90 -8.64 -1.02
CA SER A 326 12.12 -8.84 -2.45
C SER A 326 11.43 -10.11 -2.97
N ILE A 327 10.99 -10.01 -4.22
CA ILE A 327 10.38 -11.12 -4.96
C ILE A 327 11.32 -11.46 -6.12
N GLN A 328 11.62 -12.74 -6.26
CA GLN A 328 12.40 -13.28 -7.37
C GLN A 328 11.55 -14.24 -8.18
N VAL A 329 11.63 -14.13 -9.50
CA VAL A 329 10.88 -14.96 -10.45
C VAL A 329 11.85 -15.72 -11.34
N TRP A 330 11.67 -17.04 -11.41
CA TRP A 330 12.54 -17.95 -12.15
C TRP A 330 11.72 -18.76 -13.14
N SER A 331 11.97 -18.59 -14.43
CA SER A 331 11.46 -19.49 -15.46
C SER A 331 12.36 -20.72 -15.52
N VAL A 332 11.85 -21.88 -15.13
CA VAL A 332 12.59 -23.15 -15.09
C VAL A 332 12.03 -24.17 -16.09
N ASP A 333 12.60 -25.38 -16.11
CA ASP A 333 12.19 -26.45 -17.04
C ASP A 333 10.68 -26.71 -17.06
N ASN A 334 10.21 -27.19 -18.21
CA ASN A 334 8.82 -27.59 -18.47
C ASN A 334 7.81 -26.44 -18.38
N GLY A 335 8.24 -25.20 -18.61
CA GLY A 335 7.37 -24.02 -18.57
C GLY A 335 6.85 -23.69 -17.17
N LYS A 336 7.54 -24.20 -16.14
CA LYS A 336 7.25 -23.94 -14.74
C LYS A 336 7.90 -22.63 -14.32
N VAL A 337 7.16 -21.79 -13.61
CA VAL A 337 7.64 -20.55 -13.03
C VAL A 337 7.73 -20.74 -11.52
N LEU A 338 8.90 -20.49 -10.94
CA LEU A 338 9.09 -20.45 -9.50
C LEU A 338 9.12 -19.01 -9.05
N VAL A 339 8.43 -18.72 -7.94
CA VAL A 339 8.48 -17.40 -7.30
C VAL A 339 8.95 -17.58 -5.88
N THR A 340 9.91 -16.77 -5.45
CA THR A 340 10.48 -16.83 -4.10
C THR A 340 10.53 -15.47 -3.44
N SER A 341 10.20 -15.42 -2.14
CA SER A 341 10.36 -14.24 -1.29
C SER A 341 10.69 -14.64 0.15
N ALA A 342 11.65 -13.95 0.78
CA ALA A 342 12.02 -14.19 2.17
C ALA A 342 10.88 -13.82 3.14
N ALA A 343 10.12 -12.79 2.79
CA ALA A 343 8.91 -12.33 3.47
C ALA A 343 7.68 -13.22 3.22
N GLY A 344 7.76 -14.15 2.25
CA GLY A 344 6.64 -14.96 1.79
C GLY A 344 5.86 -14.31 0.64
N ILE A 345 5.13 -15.11 -0.12
CA ILE A 345 4.22 -14.65 -1.17
C ILE A 345 2.79 -14.63 -0.62
N ALA A 346 2.15 -13.46 -0.64
CA ALA A 346 0.83 -13.24 -0.05
C ALA A 346 -0.30 -13.55 -1.03
N PHE A 347 -0.28 -12.89 -2.20
CA PHE A 347 -1.30 -13.07 -3.25
C PHE A 347 -0.77 -12.61 -4.62
N ILE A 348 -1.46 -12.99 -5.68
CA ILE A 348 -1.19 -12.58 -7.06
C ILE A 348 -2.45 -11.96 -7.65
N GLU A 349 -2.32 -10.79 -8.24
CA GLU A 349 -3.35 -10.14 -9.05
C GLU A 349 -3.15 -10.47 -10.54
N ILE A 350 -4.25 -10.78 -11.22
CA ILE A 350 -4.26 -11.20 -12.62
C ILE A 350 -5.04 -10.18 -13.45
N TYR A 351 -4.33 -9.57 -14.40
CA TYR A 351 -4.86 -8.58 -15.35
C TYR A 351 -4.84 -9.17 -16.76
N VAL A 352 -5.84 -8.81 -17.56
CA VAL A 352 -6.08 -9.34 -18.91
C VAL A 352 -6.14 -8.20 -19.91
N ASP A 353 -5.48 -8.37 -21.06
CA ASP A 353 -5.59 -7.47 -22.23
C ASP A 353 -5.42 -5.97 -21.91
N ASP A 354 -4.49 -5.65 -21.00
CA ASP A 354 -4.16 -4.29 -20.55
C ASP A 354 -5.30 -3.55 -19.82
N ASP A 355 -6.23 -4.30 -19.22
CA ASP A 355 -7.23 -3.74 -18.33
C ASP A 355 -6.62 -3.10 -17.08
N ASP A 356 -7.27 -2.03 -16.60
CA ASP A 356 -6.89 -1.30 -15.40
C ASP A 356 -7.42 -1.98 -14.13
N LEU A 357 -8.50 -2.77 -14.26
CA LEU A 357 -9.10 -3.51 -13.14
C LEU A 357 -8.58 -4.96 -13.06
N CYS A 358 -8.31 -5.40 -11.84
CA CYS A 358 -7.91 -6.79 -11.58
C CYS A 358 -9.09 -7.73 -11.87
N ARG A 359 -8.89 -8.71 -12.74
CA ARG A 359 -9.96 -9.63 -13.18
C ARG A 359 -10.08 -10.88 -12.33
N SER A 360 -8.96 -11.35 -11.79
CA SER A 360 -8.91 -12.54 -10.94
C SER A 360 -7.68 -12.46 -10.03
N TYR A 361 -7.67 -13.24 -8.96
CA TYR A 361 -6.55 -13.26 -8.03
C TYR A 361 -6.36 -14.64 -7.41
N ILE A 362 -5.15 -14.90 -6.93
CA ILE A 362 -4.79 -16.11 -6.18
C ILE A 362 -4.29 -15.67 -4.81
N GLU A 363 -4.92 -16.14 -3.75
CA GLU A 363 -4.50 -15.88 -2.37
C GLU A 363 -3.76 -17.08 -1.78
N TYR A 364 -2.69 -16.81 -1.02
CA TYR A 364 -1.90 -17.83 -0.32
C TYR A 364 -1.99 -17.68 1.20
N VAL A 365 -3.02 -16.99 1.69
CA VAL A 365 -3.22 -16.71 3.11
C VAL A 365 -4.21 -17.72 3.69
N ASP A 366 -3.71 -18.83 4.24
CA ASP A 366 -4.58 -19.81 4.89
C ASP A 366 -5.13 -19.27 6.22
N GLY A 367 -6.45 -19.20 6.34
CA GLY A 367 -7.15 -18.73 7.55
C GLY A 367 -6.99 -19.64 8.77
N ASP A 368 -6.68 -20.93 8.57
CA ASP A 368 -6.57 -21.93 9.65
C ASP A 368 -5.10 -22.21 10.07
N SER A 369 -4.12 -21.76 9.27
CA SER A 369 -2.68 -21.91 9.50
C SER A 369 -2.14 -20.66 10.22
N GLY A 370 -2.32 -20.57 11.54
CA GLY A 370 -2.06 -19.37 12.34
C GLY A 370 -0.83 -18.54 11.95
N ASN A 371 -1.02 -17.22 11.80
CA ASN A 371 -0.08 -16.07 11.73
C ASN A 371 1.29 -16.14 11.01
N ASN A 372 1.71 -17.27 10.45
CA ASN A 372 2.98 -17.47 9.73
C ASN A 372 2.80 -18.17 8.37
N GLY A 373 1.56 -18.36 7.94
CA GLY A 373 1.16 -19.35 6.93
C GLY A 373 1.27 -18.96 5.45
N ILE A 374 2.11 -17.99 5.07
CA ILE A 374 2.34 -17.71 3.65
C ILE A 374 3.59 -18.44 3.11
N PRO A 375 3.53 -19.06 1.92
CA PRO A 375 4.64 -19.82 1.37
C PRO A 375 5.79 -18.88 0.96
N LYS A 376 7.04 -19.28 1.26
CA LYS A 376 8.25 -18.57 0.79
C LYS A 376 8.63 -18.89 -0.65
N GLN A 377 8.08 -19.96 -1.19
CA GLN A 377 8.26 -20.39 -2.56
C GLN A 377 6.93 -20.94 -3.06
N ILE A 378 6.46 -20.43 -4.19
CA ILE A 378 5.32 -20.97 -4.93
C ILE A 378 5.77 -21.33 -6.33
N ASP A 379 4.93 -22.10 -7.01
CA ASP A 379 5.12 -22.38 -8.40
C ASP A 379 3.81 -22.45 -9.16
N PHE A 380 3.88 -22.10 -10.44
CA PHE A 380 2.75 -22.19 -11.35
C PHE A 380 3.24 -22.34 -12.80
N THR A 381 2.32 -22.73 -13.66
CA THR A 381 2.46 -22.76 -15.11
C THR A 381 1.51 -21.74 -15.74
N GLU A 382 1.80 -21.33 -16.98
CA GLU A 382 0.87 -20.46 -17.73
C GLU A 382 -0.53 -21.08 -17.86
N GLY A 383 -0.60 -22.41 -18.00
CA GLY A 383 -1.86 -23.16 -18.08
C GLY A 383 -2.71 -23.03 -16.82
N GLU A 384 -2.10 -23.12 -15.63
CA GLU A 384 -2.79 -22.95 -14.34
C GLU A 384 -3.31 -21.53 -14.17
N ILE A 385 -2.50 -20.51 -14.48
CA ILE A 385 -2.94 -19.11 -14.43
C ILE A 385 -4.16 -18.88 -15.34
N ARG A 386 -4.16 -19.46 -16.54
CA ARG A 386 -5.28 -19.35 -17.48
C ARG A 386 -6.56 -20.01 -16.98
N GLN A 387 -6.48 -21.04 -16.14
CA GLN A 387 -7.65 -21.70 -15.54
C GLN A 387 -8.36 -20.83 -14.49
N HIS A 388 -7.64 -19.88 -13.87
CA HIS A 388 -8.22 -18.92 -12.92
C HIS A 388 -9.03 -17.79 -13.58
N ILE A 389 -9.02 -17.69 -14.91
CA ILE A 389 -9.75 -16.67 -15.65
C ILE A 389 -11.06 -17.28 -16.16
N THR A 390 -12.20 -16.77 -15.67
CA THR A 390 -13.55 -17.30 -16.00
C THR A 390 -14.01 -16.89 -17.41
N GLU A 391 -13.42 -15.85 -17.99
CA GLU A 391 -13.75 -15.39 -19.34
C GLU A 391 -13.30 -16.38 -20.44
N SER A 392 -13.88 -16.27 -21.64
CA SER A 392 -13.55 -17.19 -22.73
C SER A 392 -12.06 -17.11 -23.10
N ILE A 393 -11.32 -18.16 -22.72
CA ILE A 393 -9.86 -18.34 -22.91
C ILE A 393 -9.41 -18.02 -24.36
N LYS A 394 -10.29 -18.22 -25.35
CA LYS A 394 -10.00 -17.99 -26.77
C LYS A 394 -9.80 -16.52 -27.17
N LYS A 395 -10.13 -15.55 -26.31
CA LYS A 395 -10.00 -14.11 -26.61
C LYS A 395 -8.80 -13.42 -25.94
N ILE A 396 -8.18 -14.07 -24.95
CA ILE A 396 -7.14 -13.47 -24.11
C ILE A 396 -5.80 -13.43 -24.84
N ARG A 397 -5.29 -12.24 -25.10
CA ARG A 397 -4.01 -12.03 -25.81
C ARG A 397 -2.84 -11.90 -24.85
N LYS A 398 -3.04 -11.17 -23.74
CA LYS A 398 -1.99 -10.83 -22.78
C LYS A 398 -2.47 -11.05 -21.35
N ILE A 399 -1.62 -11.65 -20.52
CA ILE A 399 -1.85 -11.83 -19.09
C ILE A 399 -0.70 -11.15 -18.34
N LYS A 400 -1.04 -10.15 -17.53
CA LYS A 400 -0.12 -9.46 -16.63
C LYS A 400 -0.36 -9.97 -15.21
N LEU A 401 0.71 -10.26 -14.49
CA LEU A 401 0.65 -10.64 -13.08
C LEU A 401 1.30 -9.56 -12.23
N VAL A 402 0.67 -9.24 -11.09
CA VAL A 402 1.28 -8.44 -10.03
C VAL A 402 1.34 -9.31 -8.79
N ILE A 403 2.55 -9.71 -8.41
CA ILE A 403 2.80 -10.60 -7.28
C ILE A 403 3.08 -9.73 -6.05
N TYR A 404 2.40 -10.01 -4.94
CA TYR A 404 2.59 -9.33 -3.67
C TYR A 404 3.27 -10.24 -2.66
N SER A 405 4.28 -9.71 -1.98
CA SER A 405 4.96 -10.37 -0.87
C SER A 405 4.27 -10.07 0.46
N GLY A 406 4.73 -10.74 1.53
CA GLY A 406 4.22 -10.55 2.89
C GLY A 406 4.47 -9.15 3.49
N GLY A 407 5.36 -8.34 2.92
CA GLY A 407 5.55 -6.93 3.27
C GLY A 407 4.91 -5.95 2.28
N LEU A 408 4.11 -6.44 1.32
CA LEU A 408 3.44 -5.68 0.25
C LEU A 408 4.35 -5.09 -0.83
N SER A 409 5.62 -5.48 -0.92
CA SER A 409 6.38 -5.23 -2.14
C SER A 409 5.76 -5.99 -3.31
N THR A 410 5.98 -5.46 -4.51
CA THR A 410 5.40 -6.01 -5.73
C THR A 410 6.46 -6.39 -6.75
N HIS A 411 6.17 -7.43 -7.53
CA HIS A 411 6.88 -7.73 -8.76
C HIS A 411 5.88 -7.96 -9.89
N THR A 412 6.08 -7.24 -10.99
CA THR A 412 5.19 -7.30 -12.14
C THR A 412 5.79 -8.16 -13.24
N VAL A 413 5.01 -9.14 -13.69
CA VAL A 413 5.26 -9.86 -14.93
C VAL A 413 4.31 -9.28 -15.98
N ASP A 414 4.83 -8.46 -16.89
CA ASP A 414 3.99 -7.76 -17.89
C ASP A 414 3.26 -8.72 -18.83
N ASP A 415 3.86 -9.86 -19.12
CA ASP A 415 3.29 -10.87 -20.02
C ASP A 415 3.82 -12.26 -19.65
N VAL A 416 2.94 -13.09 -19.09
CA VAL A 416 3.27 -14.46 -18.68
C VAL A 416 3.80 -15.30 -19.86
N SER A 417 3.35 -15.04 -21.09
CA SER A 417 3.82 -15.79 -22.26
C SER A 417 5.31 -15.59 -22.54
N LYS A 418 5.87 -14.44 -22.14
CA LYS A 418 7.32 -14.15 -22.28
C LYS A 418 8.18 -14.95 -21.32
N LEU A 419 7.62 -15.44 -20.21
CA LEU A 419 8.35 -16.30 -19.27
C LEU A 419 8.72 -17.64 -19.88
N ASN A 420 7.99 -18.10 -20.90
CA ASN A 420 8.25 -19.33 -21.66
C ASN A 420 9.19 -19.13 -22.87
N SER A 421 9.74 -17.93 -23.06
CA SER A 421 10.71 -17.66 -24.14
C SER A 421 12.07 -18.30 -23.87
N LYS A 422 12.99 -18.30 -24.86
CA LYS A 422 14.36 -18.82 -24.68
C LYS A 422 15.27 -17.91 -23.84
N TYR A 423 14.87 -16.65 -23.64
CA TYR A 423 15.67 -15.62 -22.97
C TYR A 423 16.09 -15.95 -21.52
N PRO A 424 15.26 -16.60 -20.69
CA PRO A 424 15.63 -16.98 -19.32
C PRO A 424 16.67 -18.11 -19.27
N THR A 425 16.97 -18.79 -20.37
CA THR A 425 17.88 -19.95 -20.35
C THR A 425 19.31 -19.60 -20.80
N ALA A 426 20.29 -20.18 -20.12
CA ALA A 426 21.71 -20.05 -20.40
C ALA A 426 22.32 -21.44 -20.55
N LYS A 427 23.08 -21.70 -21.62
CA LYS A 427 23.75 -23.00 -21.77
C LYS A 427 25.09 -22.97 -21.04
N LEU A 428 25.23 -23.82 -20.01
CA LEU A 428 26.46 -23.95 -19.25
C LEU A 428 27.54 -24.68 -20.07
N PRO A 429 28.84 -24.47 -19.80
CA PRO A 429 29.93 -25.11 -20.54
C PRO A 429 29.90 -26.65 -20.51
N ASN A 430 29.37 -27.25 -19.44
CA ASN A 430 29.19 -28.70 -19.30
C ASN A 430 27.94 -29.25 -20.04
N GLY A 431 27.19 -28.39 -20.74
CA GLY A 431 25.98 -28.75 -21.47
C GLY A 431 24.68 -28.70 -20.65
N GLN A 432 24.76 -28.44 -19.34
CA GLN A 432 23.57 -28.23 -18.51
C GLN A 432 22.86 -26.92 -18.86
N VAL A 433 21.58 -26.82 -18.50
CA VAL A 433 20.78 -25.61 -18.66
C VAL A 433 20.81 -24.83 -17.35
N GLY A 434 21.21 -23.57 -17.43
CA GLY A 434 21.05 -22.58 -16.37
C GLY A 434 19.83 -21.70 -16.63
N TYR A 435 19.22 -21.19 -15.57
CA TYR A 435 18.07 -20.28 -15.61
C TYR A 435 18.46 -18.94 -14.99
N ARG A 436 18.20 -17.85 -15.70
CA ARG A 436 18.44 -16.49 -15.22
C ARG A 436 17.24 -16.04 -14.39
N GLY A 437 17.51 -15.47 -13.22
CA GLY A 437 16.51 -14.74 -12.44
C GLY A 437 16.25 -13.34 -13.01
N ASN A 438 15.29 -12.64 -12.41
CA ASN A 438 15.11 -11.21 -12.66
C ASN A 438 16.34 -10.41 -12.24
N LYS A 439 16.59 -9.31 -12.96
CA LYS A 439 17.68 -8.40 -12.64
C LYS A 439 17.27 -7.43 -11.53
N LEU A 440 18.20 -7.16 -10.64
CA LEU A 440 18.14 -6.05 -9.68
C LEU A 440 19.02 -4.90 -10.18
N GLY A 441 18.61 -3.67 -9.89
CA GLY A 441 19.26 -2.44 -10.40
C GLY A 441 18.58 -1.89 -11.66
N GLN A 442 19.01 -0.73 -12.12
CA GLN A 442 18.56 -0.11 -13.36
C GLN A 442 19.75 0.24 -14.24
N SER A 443 19.83 -0.34 -15.44
CA SER A 443 20.79 0.13 -16.44
C SER A 443 20.33 1.45 -17.05
N GLN A 444 21.06 2.53 -16.79
CA GLN A 444 20.77 3.86 -17.35
C GLN A 444 21.85 4.36 -18.31
N SER A 445 23.09 3.85 -18.21
CA SER A 445 24.14 4.34 -19.08
C SER A 445 24.01 3.78 -20.50
N PRO A 446 24.17 4.61 -21.56
CA PRO A 446 24.22 4.12 -22.94
C PRO A 446 25.42 3.19 -23.19
N ASN A 447 26.34 3.10 -22.24
CA ASN A 447 27.56 2.30 -22.29
C ASN A 447 27.47 1.00 -21.45
N GLY A 448 26.35 0.75 -20.76
CA GLY A 448 26.16 -0.48 -19.99
C GLY A 448 26.18 -1.69 -20.91
N LEU A 449 27.17 -2.57 -20.74
CA LEU A 449 27.32 -3.78 -21.52
C LEU A 449 26.77 -4.97 -20.74
N PRO A 450 25.96 -5.85 -21.39
CA PRO A 450 25.51 -7.07 -20.75
C PRO A 450 26.71 -7.98 -20.51
N GLU A 451 26.95 -8.31 -19.25
CA GLU A 451 28.01 -9.22 -18.83
C GLU A 451 27.41 -10.48 -18.22
N GLN A 452 28.08 -11.61 -18.43
CA GLN A 452 27.70 -12.88 -17.88
C GLN A 452 28.92 -13.69 -17.48
N LEU A 453 28.90 -14.19 -16.24
CA LEU A 453 29.93 -15.06 -15.71
C LEU A 453 29.32 -16.39 -15.23
N PHE A 454 29.81 -17.50 -15.78
CA PHE A 454 29.54 -18.82 -15.23
C PHE A 454 30.66 -19.20 -14.25
N LEU A 455 30.30 -19.53 -13.01
CA LEU A 455 31.27 -19.90 -11.99
C LEU A 455 31.82 -21.29 -12.28
N GLU A 456 33.13 -21.41 -12.45
CA GLU A 456 33.79 -22.68 -12.78
C GLU A 456 33.52 -23.77 -11.74
N CYS A 457 33.43 -23.42 -10.46
CA CYS A 457 33.07 -24.34 -9.38
C CYS A 457 31.66 -24.94 -9.50
N ALA A 458 30.79 -24.38 -10.34
CA ALA A 458 29.45 -24.93 -10.55
C ALA A 458 29.42 -26.11 -11.54
N PHE A 459 30.44 -26.23 -12.41
CA PHE A 459 30.47 -27.27 -13.45
C PHE A 459 31.81 -28.03 -13.56
N ILE A 460 32.84 -27.61 -12.84
CA ILE A 460 34.12 -28.32 -12.69
C ILE A 460 34.22 -28.82 -11.25
N GLN A 461 34.07 -30.13 -11.04
CA GLN A 461 34.02 -30.73 -9.70
C GLN A 461 35.31 -30.51 -8.87
N SER A 462 36.46 -30.35 -9.52
CA SER A 462 37.74 -30.10 -8.86
C SER A 462 37.99 -28.62 -8.52
N LYS A 463 37.09 -27.71 -8.92
CA LYS A 463 37.21 -26.27 -8.64
C LYS A 463 36.51 -25.93 -7.33
N LEU A 464 37.30 -25.58 -6.31
CA LEU A 464 36.79 -25.11 -5.02
C LEU A 464 36.92 -23.59 -4.91
N LEU A 465 35.82 -22.90 -4.61
CA LEU A 465 35.79 -21.47 -4.33
C LEU A 465 36.29 -21.21 -2.90
N LEU A 466 37.37 -20.44 -2.74
CA LEU A 466 37.99 -20.15 -1.44
C LEU A 466 37.60 -18.79 -0.87
N SER A 467 37.43 -17.79 -1.74
CA SER A 467 37.04 -16.45 -1.33
C SER A 467 36.35 -15.68 -2.45
N VAL A 468 35.62 -14.63 -2.06
CA VAL A 468 35.14 -13.60 -2.99
C VAL A 468 35.75 -12.27 -2.57
N LYS A 469 36.41 -11.61 -3.51
CA LYS A 469 36.87 -10.24 -3.38
C LYS A 469 35.85 -9.30 -4.00
N VAL A 470 35.55 -8.22 -3.30
CA VAL A 470 34.59 -7.20 -3.71
C VAL A 470 35.34 -5.89 -3.86
N TYR A 471 35.28 -5.31 -5.07
CA TYR A 471 35.84 -4.00 -5.39
C TYR A 471 34.74 -2.95 -5.19
N HIS A 472 34.88 -2.07 -4.20
CA HIS A 472 33.85 -1.10 -3.82
C HIS A 472 34.40 0.26 -3.36
N ASN A 473 33.61 1.31 -3.55
CA ASN A 473 33.86 2.65 -2.99
C ASN A 473 32.55 3.46 -2.95
N GLY A 474 31.61 3.04 -2.10
CA GLY A 474 30.23 3.55 -2.10
C GLY A 474 29.32 2.94 -3.18
N LEU A 475 29.89 2.46 -4.28
CA LEU A 475 29.27 1.60 -5.30
C LEU A 475 30.05 0.29 -5.43
N ILE A 476 29.47 -0.72 -6.07
CA ILE A 476 30.13 -1.99 -6.38
C ILE A 476 30.68 -1.97 -7.82
N TYR A 477 31.99 -2.11 -7.96
CA TYR A 477 32.68 -2.12 -9.26
C TYR A 477 32.82 -3.52 -9.84
N GLY A 478 33.14 -4.51 -8.99
CA GLY A 478 33.41 -5.86 -9.45
C GLY A 478 33.42 -6.90 -8.34
N LEU A 479 33.15 -8.14 -8.73
CA LEU A 479 33.19 -9.32 -7.88
C LEU A 479 34.21 -10.30 -8.45
N GLU A 480 35.20 -10.70 -7.66
CA GLU A 480 36.25 -11.63 -8.05
C GLU A 480 36.18 -12.91 -7.21
N PHE A 481 35.91 -14.02 -7.90
CA PHE A 481 35.78 -15.36 -7.33
C PHE A 481 37.14 -16.04 -7.39
N CYS A 482 37.74 -16.33 -6.24
CA CYS A 482 39.09 -16.90 -6.13
C CYS A 482 39.04 -18.39 -5.82
N TYR A 483 39.77 -19.20 -6.59
CA TYR A 483 39.75 -20.67 -6.50
C TYR A 483 41.03 -21.24 -5.88
N GLU A 484 40.95 -22.50 -5.43
CA GLU A 484 42.08 -23.22 -4.82
C GLU A 484 43.28 -23.41 -5.74
N ASP A 485 43.05 -23.50 -7.06
CA ASP A 485 44.11 -23.63 -8.08
C ASP A 485 44.81 -22.30 -8.41
N SER A 486 44.65 -21.28 -7.56
CA SER A 486 45.21 -19.93 -7.73
C SER A 486 44.69 -19.14 -8.93
N THR A 487 43.62 -19.62 -9.58
CA THR A 487 42.91 -18.87 -10.62
C THR A 487 41.78 -18.04 -10.02
N SER A 488 41.25 -17.10 -10.81
CA SER A 488 40.12 -16.26 -10.41
C SER A 488 39.25 -15.89 -11.59
N GLN A 489 37.96 -15.71 -11.36
CA GLN A 489 37.01 -15.17 -12.33
C GLN A 489 36.45 -13.84 -11.83
N VAL A 490 36.31 -12.85 -12.70
CA VAL A 490 35.78 -11.52 -12.35
C VAL A 490 34.48 -11.28 -13.09
N PHE A 491 33.51 -10.72 -12.37
CA PHE A 491 32.31 -10.10 -12.92
C PHE A 491 32.38 -8.60 -12.63
N GLY A 492 32.40 -7.76 -13.66
CA GLY A 492 32.61 -6.32 -13.52
C GLY A 492 34.08 -5.88 -13.57
N ASN A 493 34.39 -4.74 -12.95
CA ASN A 493 35.67 -4.05 -13.08
C ASN A 493 36.56 -4.15 -11.83
N ARG A 494 37.86 -4.32 -12.04
CA ARG A 494 38.90 -4.10 -11.02
C ARG A 494 39.29 -2.63 -11.01
N ASP A 495 38.49 -1.78 -10.40
CA ASP A 495 38.80 -0.34 -10.31
C ASP A 495 40.04 -0.12 -9.42
N PRO A 496 41.12 0.49 -9.92
CA PRO A 496 42.34 0.75 -9.15
C PRO A 496 42.15 1.70 -7.96
N GLN A 497 41.10 2.52 -7.98
CA GLN A 497 40.76 3.46 -6.92
C GLN A 497 39.77 2.87 -5.90
N ALA A 498 39.22 1.68 -6.17
CA ALA A 498 38.29 1.02 -5.26
C ALA A 498 39.00 0.31 -4.11
N THR A 499 38.29 0.22 -2.98
CA THR A 499 38.68 -0.65 -1.88
C THR A 499 38.41 -2.10 -2.27
N CYS A 500 39.40 -2.99 -2.10
CA CYS A 500 39.23 -4.42 -2.29
C CYS A 500 39.04 -5.10 -0.93
N SER A 501 37.83 -5.58 -0.66
CA SER A 501 37.53 -6.36 0.54
C SER A 501 37.35 -7.84 0.22
N GLU A 502 37.93 -8.72 1.04
CA GLU A 502 37.89 -10.16 0.81
C GLU A 502 37.04 -10.89 1.85
N PHE A 503 36.16 -11.78 1.39
CA PHE A 503 35.41 -12.70 2.22
C PHE A 503 35.87 -14.13 1.97
N VAL A 504 36.48 -14.75 2.99
CA VAL A 504 37.04 -16.12 2.91
C VAL A 504 36.04 -17.13 3.45
N PHE A 505 35.78 -18.21 2.71
CA PHE A 505 34.90 -19.32 3.11
C PHE A 505 35.63 -20.30 4.04
N ASP A 506 34.92 -20.84 5.03
CA ASP A 506 35.38 -21.95 5.86
C ASP A 506 35.14 -23.29 5.14
N THR A 507 36.02 -23.58 4.17
CA THR A 507 35.94 -24.79 3.35
C THR A 507 36.09 -26.07 4.17
N ARG A 508 36.73 -26.02 5.34
CA ARG A 508 36.84 -27.17 6.27
C ARG A 508 35.50 -27.58 6.83
N ARG A 509 34.56 -26.63 6.94
CA ARG A 509 33.18 -26.86 7.37
C ARG A 509 32.21 -27.03 6.21
N GLY A 510 32.70 -27.11 4.97
CA GLY A 510 31.87 -27.19 3.77
C GLY A 510 31.06 -25.93 3.52
N GLU A 511 31.62 -24.76 3.90
CA GLU A 511 30.95 -23.48 3.62
C GLU A 511 30.99 -23.16 2.13
N ILE A 512 29.82 -22.86 1.56
CA ILE A 512 29.66 -22.52 0.14
C ILE A 512 28.84 -21.24 -0.02
N LEU A 513 29.04 -20.57 -1.17
CA LEU A 513 28.24 -19.43 -1.59
C LEU A 513 26.79 -19.87 -1.84
N MET A 514 25.85 -19.25 -1.12
CA MET A 514 24.42 -19.47 -1.28
C MET A 514 23.69 -18.32 -1.95
N GLY A 515 24.27 -17.13 -1.97
CA GLY A 515 23.61 -15.96 -2.52
C GLY A 515 24.25 -14.64 -2.11
N PHE A 516 23.55 -13.56 -2.45
CA PHE A 516 23.96 -12.20 -2.15
C PHE A 516 22.82 -11.44 -1.48
N TYR A 517 23.17 -10.55 -0.54
CA TYR A 517 22.28 -9.49 -0.09
C TYR A 517 22.69 -8.21 -0.81
N VAL A 518 21.81 -7.66 -1.63
CA VAL A 518 22.11 -6.56 -2.55
C VAL A 518 21.38 -5.31 -2.08
N LYS A 519 22.12 -4.21 -1.96
CA LYS A 519 21.63 -2.88 -1.62
C LYS A 519 21.58 -2.04 -2.90
N THR A 520 20.42 -1.43 -3.16
CA THR A 520 20.18 -0.68 -4.41
C THR A 520 19.48 0.65 -4.14
N SER A 521 19.76 1.61 -5.01
CA SER A 521 19.06 2.88 -5.13
C SER A 521 18.67 3.08 -6.60
N GLN A 522 19.66 3.26 -7.46
CA GLN A 522 19.57 3.19 -8.93
C GLN A 522 20.51 2.11 -9.47
N GLU A 523 21.76 2.12 -9.00
CA GLU A 523 22.78 1.11 -9.28
C GLU A 523 22.95 0.14 -8.09
N ILE A 524 23.93 -0.76 -8.17
CA ILE A 524 24.30 -1.65 -7.06
C ILE A 524 25.23 -0.91 -6.10
N ASP A 525 24.65 -0.36 -5.04
CA ASP A 525 25.34 0.41 -4.00
C ASP A 525 26.15 -0.46 -3.04
N GLY A 526 25.62 -1.64 -2.72
CA GLY A 526 26.23 -2.50 -1.73
C GLY A 526 25.92 -3.97 -1.92
N ILE A 527 26.83 -4.82 -1.46
CA ILE A 527 26.67 -6.27 -1.56
C ILE A 527 27.20 -6.98 -0.31
N GLY A 528 26.41 -7.92 0.20
CA GLY A 528 26.81 -8.87 1.22
C GLY A 528 26.76 -10.29 0.68
N ILE A 529 27.60 -11.17 1.22
CA ILE A 529 27.72 -12.58 0.82
C ILE A 529 26.96 -13.44 1.82
N ILE A 530 26.14 -14.36 1.32
CA ILE A 530 25.34 -15.29 2.12
C ILE A 530 25.85 -16.70 1.90
N THR A 531 26.03 -17.48 2.97
CA THR A 531 26.52 -18.86 2.90
C THR A 531 25.52 -19.87 3.46
N ASN A 532 25.75 -21.15 3.17
CA ASN A 532 24.92 -22.27 3.65
C ASN A 532 24.98 -22.46 5.17
N LEU A 533 26.01 -21.94 5.83
CA LEU A 533 26.18 -22.02 7.28
C LEU A 533 25.48 -20.87 8.02
N SER A 534 24.54 -20.18 7.37
CA SER A 534 23.84 -19.00 7.90
C SER A 534 24.78 -17.86 8.30
N ARG A 535 26.03 -17.86 7.80
CA ARG A 535 26.95 -16.74 7.91
C ARG A 535 26.62 -15.73 6.83
N ARG A 536 26.61 -14.46 7.22
CA ARG A 536 26.47 -13.31 6.32
C ARG A 536 27.65 -12.39 6.54
N SER A 537 28.25 -11.90 5.45
CA SER A 537 29.26 -10.84 5.56
C SER A 537 28.59 -9.53 5.98
N ALA A 538 29.41 -8.55 6.37
CA ALA A 538 28.97 -7.15 6.34
C ALA A 538 28.63 -6.75 4.89
N VAL A 539 27.85 -5.69 4.73
CA VAL A 539 27.61 -5.10 3.41
C VAL A 539 28.85 -4.32 3.00
N PHE A 540 29.47 -4.73 1.89
CA PHE A 540 30.52 -3.98 1.20
C PHE A 540 29.88 -2.87 0.36
N GLY A 541 30.56 -1.75 0.15
CA GLY A 541 29.98 -0.56 -0.48
C GLY A 541 29.13 0.27 0.49
N ASN A 542 28.03 0.84 0.01
CA ASN A 542 27.13 1.65 0.83
C ASN A 542 26.06 0.80 1.54
N SER A 543 26.22 0.59 2.85
CA SER A 543 25.29 -0.17 3.68
C SER A 543 23.94 0.53 3.93
N ASN A 544 23.88 1.85 3.73
CA ASN A 544 22.73 2.68 4.06
C ASN A 544 21.77 2.90 2.87
N ALA A 545 22.03 2.26 1.73
CA ALA A 545 21.16 2.41 0.57
C ALA A 545 19.72 1.91 0.84
N ARG A 546 18.78 2.52 0.09
CA ARG A 546 17.35 2.57 0.41
C ARG A 546 16.67 1.20 0.39
N ALA A 547 16.93 0.39 -0.64
CA ALA A 547 16.32 -0.92 -0.81
C ALA A 547 17.35 -2.05 -0.59
N GLY A 548 16.92 -3.12 0.06
CA GLY A 548 17.74 -4.32 0.26
C GLY A 548 17.00 -5.55 -0.24
N HIS A 549 17.68 -6.37 -1.03
CA HIS A 549 17.12 -7.53 -1.70
C HIS A 549 18.00 -8.76 -1.46
N THR A 550 17.40 -9.92 -1.21
CA THR A 550 18.17 -11.17 -1.14
C THR A 550 18.05 -11.96 -2.44
N LEU A 551 19.20 -12.23 -3.04
CA LEU A 551 19.35 -13.13 -4.17
C LEU A 551 19.81 -14.50 -3.68
N ILE A 552 18.88 -15.43 -3.53
CA ILE A 552 19.16 -16.84 -3.21
C ILE A 552 18.40 -17.72 -4.19
N PRO A 553 19.02 -18.79 -4.73
CA PRO A 553 18.32 -19.75 -5.58
C PRO A 553 17.10 -20.39 -4.88
N PRO A 554 16.04 -20.74 -5.63
CA PRO A 554 14.94 -21.52 -5.10
C PRO A 554 15.42 -22.91 -4.62
N ARG A 555 14.64 -23.54 -3.74
CA ARG A 555 14.97 -24.89 -3.24
C ARG A 555 15.09 -25.88 -4.41
N GLY A 556 16.15 -26.68 -4.37
CA GLY A 556 16.48 -27.64 -5.44
C GLY A 556 17.33 -27.05 -6.57
N TYR A 557 17.82 -25.83 -6.42
CA TYR A 557 18.74 -25.19 -7.35
C TYR A 557 19.97 -24.65 -6.61
N SER A 558 21.07 -24.51 -7.34
CA SER A 558 22.35 -23.95 -6.90
C SER A 558 22.80 -22.83 -7.84
N ILE A 559 23.74 -21.99 -7.38
CA ILE A 559 24.29 -20.90 -8.19
C ILE A 559 25.24 -21.48 -9.24
N ALA A 560 24.92 -21.23 -10.52
CA ALA A 560 25.76 -21.57 -11.66
C ALA A 560 26.57 -20.37 -12.19
N GLY A 561 26.11 -19.16 -11.89
CA GLY A 561 26.70 -17.95 -12.44
C GLY A 561 25.97 -16.68 -12.02
N ILE A 562 26.44 -15.57 -12.57
CA ILE A 562 25.90 -14.23 -12.40
C ILE A 562 25.75 -13.60 -13.79
N SER A 563 24.69 -12.83 -13.99
CA SER A 563 24.51 -12.01 -15.19
C SER A 563 24.04 -10.61 -14.81
N GLY A 564 24.28 -9.64 -15.67
CA GLY A 564 23.90 -8.27 -15.38
C GLY A 564 24.34 -7.28 -16.45
N SER A 565 24.40 -6.02 -16.07
CA SER A 565 24.93 -4.92 -16.89
C SER A 565 26.08 -4.27 -16.12
N VAL A 566 27.18 -4.03 -16.81
CA VAL A 566 28.38 -3.40 -16.25
C VAL A 566 28.75 -2.21 -17.13
N ALA A 567 28.99 -1.07 -16.49
CA ALA A 567 29.55 0.13 -17.10
C ALA A 567 30.87 0.49 -16.40
N SER A 568 30.93 1.63 -15.70
CA SER A 568 32.01 1.92 -14.75
C SER A 568 31.89 1.05 -13.50
N CYS A 569 30.66 0.80 -13.03
CA CYS A 569 30.30 -0.04 -11.91
C CYS A 569 29.29 -1.13 -12.36
N ILE A 570 28.91 -2.03 -11.45
CA ILE A 570 27.82 -2.98 -11.68
C ILE A 570 26.50 -2.21 -11.56
N GLU A 571 25.78 -2.06 -12.68
CA GLU A 571 24.46 -1.40 -12.70
C GLU A 571 23.34 -2.38 -12.38
N GLU A 572 23.43 -3.59 -12.93
CA GLU A 572 22.43 -4.64 -12.75
C GLU A 572 23.08 -5.98 -12.38
N ILE A 573 22.39 -6.76 -11.54
CA ILE A 573 22.83 -8.11 -11.16
C ILE A 573 21.65 -9.08 -11.05
N SER A 574 21.83 -10.30 -11.54
CA SER A 574 20.95 -11.45 -11.35
C SER A 574 21.76 -12.74 -11.22
N LEU A 575 21.15 -13.75 -10.61
CA LEU A 575 21.75 -15.08 -10.53
C LEU A 575 21.39 -15.92 -11.76
N ILE A 576 22.32 -16.77 -12.16
CA ILE A 576 22.07 -17.92 -13.02
C ILE A 576 22.06 -19.16 -12.12
N ILE A 577 20.98 -19.93 -12.16
CA ILE A 577 20.79 -21.10 -11.32
C ILE A 577 20.79 -22.39 -12.14
N THR A 578 21.28 -23.49 -11.57
CA THR A 578 21.19 -24.84 -12.16
C THR A 578 20.66 -25.82 -11.12
N ARG A 579 20.11 -26.95 -11.59
CA ARG A 579 19.74 -28.06 -10.71
C ARG A 579 20.96 -28.84 -10.23
#